data_AF-A0A521SAA7-F1
#
_entry.id   AF-A0A521SAA7-F1
#
_cell.length_a   1.000
_cell.length_b   1.000
_cell.length_c   1.000
_cell.angle_alpha   90.00
_cell.angle_beta   90.00
_cell.angle_gamma   90.00
#
_symmetry.space_group_name_H-M   'P 1'
#
loop_
_entity.id
_entity.type
_entity.pdbx_description
1 polymer ?
#
loop_
_entity_poly.entity_id
_entity_poly.type
_entity_poly.pdbx_seq_one_letter_code
_entity_poly.pdbx_strand_id
1 'polypeptide(L)' 'MNNESQNPQNKLDPSLGYLLTILRDIPILNTAPSDPPKYPISFALYDDGSVRRFYVFFNGNWRYTTLT' A
#
# COMPACT_ATOMS: atom_id res chain seq x y z
N MET A 1 -37.34 -16.21 19.82
CA MET A 1 -37.04 -15.96 18.40
C MET A 1 -35.64 -15.39 18.34
N ASN A 2 -34.65 -16.24 18.05
CA ASN A 2 -33.25 -15.86 18.03
C ASN A 2 -32.93 -15.28 16.65
N ASN A 3 -32.67 -13.98 16.58
CA ASN A 3 -32.16 -13.34 15.38
C ASN A 3 -30.69 -13.74 15.23
N GLU A 4 -30.46 -14.82 14.49
CA GLU A 4 -29.15 -15.15 13.94
C GLU A 4 -28.70 -13.97 13.08
N SER A 5 -27.83 -13.14 13.68
CA SER A 5 -27.17 -12.04 12.99
C SER A 5 -26.30 -12.67 11.92
N GLN A 6 -26.76 -12.60 10.67
CA GLN A 6 -26.02 -13.09 9.52
C GLN A 6 -24.67 -12.37 9.48
N ASN A 7 -23.64 -13.09 9.91
CA ASN A 7 -22.26 -12.69 9.75
C ASN A 7 -22.02 -12.66 8.23
N PRO A 8 -21.88 -11.49 7.59
CA PRO A 8 -21.54 -11.46 6.18
C PRO A 8 -20.10 -11.98 6.14
N GLN A 9 -19.96 -13.25 5.76
CA GLN A 9 -18.69 -13.80 5.31
C GLN A 9 -18.04 -12.70 4.46
N ASN A 10 -16.90 -12.19 4.93
CA ASN A 10 -16.04 -11.29 4.19
C ASN A 10 -15.75 -11.94 2.84
N LYS A 11 -16.62 -11.69 1.85
CA LYS A 11 -16.25 -11.79 0.44
C LYS A 11 -15.12 -10.78 0.33
N LEU A 12 -13.88 -11.29 0.35
CA LEU A 12 -12.67 -10.51 0.12
C LEU A 12 -13.00 -9.46 -0.93
N ASP A 13 -13.05 -8.20 -0.49
CA ASP A 13 -13.49 -7.09 -1.32
C ASP A 13 -12.65 -7.15 -2.61
N PRO A 14 -13.27 -7.25 -3.81
CA PRO A 14 -12.52 -7.34 -5.06
C PRO A 14 -11.47 -6.23 -5.21
N SER A 15 -11.72 -5.06 -4.62
CA SER A 15 -10.82 -3.92 -4.56
C SER A 15 -9.52 -4.23 -3.82
N LEU A 16 -9.61 -5.06 -2.77
CA LEU A 16 -8.50 -5.47 -1.93
C LEU A 16 -7.59 -6.48 -2.66
N GLY A 17 -8.20 -7.40 -3.42
CA GLY A 17 -7.46 -8.29 -4.32
C GLY A 17 -6.71 -7.53 -5.43
N TYR A 18 -7.32 -6.47 -5.95
CA TYR A 18 -6.69 -5.60 -6.95
C TYR A 18 -5.49 -4.84 -6.36
N LEU A 19 -5.62 -4.28 -5.17
CA LEU A 19 -4.51 -3.60 -4.48
C LEU A 19 -3.35 -4.57 -4.23
N LEU A 20 -3.61 -5.78 -3.72
CA LEU A 20 -2.58 -6.79 -3.49
C LEU A 20 -1.87 -7.20 -4.80
N THR A 21 -2.62 -7.27 -5.90
CA THR A 21 -2.05 -7.56 -7.22
C THR A 21 -1.11 -6.45 -7.68
N ILE A 22 -1.51 -5.18 -7.52
CA ILE A 22 -0.64 -4.04 -7.81
C ILE A 22 0.61 -4.09 -6.93
N LEU A 23 0.46 -4.34 -5.63
CA LEU A 23 1.57 -4.33 -4.68
C LEU A 23 2.61 -5.43 -4.96
N ARG A 24 2.19 -6.57 -5.52
CA ARG A 24 3.06 -7.71 -5.84
C ARG A 24 4.18 -7.34 -6.81
N ASP A 25 3.88 -6.50 -7.79
CA ASP A 25 4.81 -6.19 -8.90
C ASP A 25 5.63 -4.92 -8.63
N ILE A 26 5.45 -4.28 -7.47
CA ILE A 26 6.24 -3.09 -7.10
C ILE A 26 7.60 -3.53 -6.58
N PRO A 27 8.70 -3.01 -7.15
CA PRO A 27 10.03 -3.26 -6.59
C PRO A 27 10.15 -2.65 -5.20
N ILE A 28 10.71 -3.43 -4.27
CA ILE A 28 11.07 -2.94 -2.93
C ILE A 28 12.42 -2.22 -3.04
N LEU A 29 12.42 -0.95 -2.64
CA LEU A 29 13.60 -0.10 -2.62
C LEU A 29 14.37 -0.32 -1.32
N ASN A 30 15.70 -0.34 -1.41
CA ASN A 30 16.60 -0.32 -0.25
C ASN A 30 17.06 1.10 0.13
N THR A 31 16.64 2.11 -0.64
CA THR A 31 16.95 3.52 -0.43
C THR A 31 15.65 4.32 -0.55
N ALA A 32 15.45 5.29 0.33
CA ALA A 32 14.25 6.12 0.29
C ALA A 32 14.18 6.92 -1.02
N PRO A 33 13.01 7.00 -1.68
CA PRO A 33 12.89 7.77 -2.91
C PRO A 33 13.02 9.27 -2.62
N SER A 34 13.93 9.95 -3.33
CA SER A 34 14.15 11.39 -3.24
C SER A 34 13.64 12.14 -4.47
N ASP A 35 13.78 11.54 -5.65
CA ASP A 35 13.45 12.19 -6.91
C ASP A 35 11.95 12.15 -7.21
N PRO A 36 11.39 13.18 -7.86
CA PRO A 36 10.02 13.15 -8.34
C PRO A 36 9.82 11.99 -9.33
N PRO A 37 8.77 11.16 -9.15
CA PRO A 37 8.43 10.11 -10.10
C PRO A 37 7.86 10.71 -11.41
N LYS A 38 7.83 9.90 -12.46
CA LYS A 38 7.30 10.29 -13.77
C LYS A 38 5.81 10.70 -13.73
N TYR A 39 5.05 10.15 -12.78
CA TYR A 39 3.61 10.38 -12.66
C TYR A 39 3.28 11.28 -11.46
N PRO A 40 2.27 12.17 -11.57
CA PRO A 40 1.89 13.10 -10.49
C PRO A 40 1.45 12.41 -9.19
N ILE A 41 0.98 11.17 -9.29
CA ILE A 41 0.66 10.29 -8.17
C ILE A 41 1.43 8.99 -8.39
N SER A 42 2.18 8.56 -7.39
CA SER A 42 2.93 7.30 -7.42
C SER A 42 3.11 6.77 -6.01
N PHE A 43 3.40 5.48 -5.89
CA PHE A 43 3.74 4.85 -4.62
C PHE A 43 5.01 4.03 -4.79
N ALA A 44 5.71 3.80 -3.67
CA ALA A 44 6.89 2.94 -3.62
C ALA A 44 6.93 2.18 -2.30
N LEU A 45 7.48 0.96 -2.34
CA LEU A 45 7.75 0.16 -1.16
C LEU A 45 9.23 0.30 -0.79
N TYR A 46 9.51 0.49 0.49
CA TYR A 46 10.86 0.62 1.02
C TYR A 46 11.06 -0.36 2.18
N ASP A 47 12.17 -1.09 2.17
CA ASP A 47 12.65 -1.94 3.26
C ASP A 47 14.19 -1.97 3.26
N ASP A 48 14.80 -1.51 4.34
CA ASP A 48 16.27 -1.57 4.56
C ASP A 48 16.69 -2.69 5.54
N GLY A 49 15.76 -3.55 5.93
CA GLY A 49 15.94 -4.60 6.93
C GLY A 49 15.64 -4.15 8.37
N SER A 50 15.56 -2.85 8.63
CA SER A 50 15.23 -2.26 9.95
C SER A 50 13.94 -1.46 9.94
N VAL A 51 13.64 -0.79 8.83
CA VAL A 51 12.52 0.11 8.65
C VAL A 51 11.78 -0.25 7.37
N ARG A 52 10.47 -0.41 7.50
CA ARG A 52 9.56 -0.63 6.37
C ARG A 52 8.67 0.59 6.18
N ARG A 53 8.58 1.11 4.96
CA ARG A 53 7.75 2.29 4.65
C ARG A 53 7.00 2.09 3.35
N PHE A 54 5.75 2.55 3.35
CA PHE A 54 4.98 2.77 2.14
C PHE A 54 5.02 4.26 1.81
N TYR A 55 5.67 4.60 0.70
CA TYR A 55 5.79 5.96 0.21
C TYR A 55 4.68 6.27 -0.78
N VAL A 56 4.15 7.49 -0.72
CA VAL A 56 3.21 8.06 -1.68
C VAL A 56 3.72 9.42 -2.13
N PHE A 57 3.85 9.61 -3.42
CA PHE A 57 4.13 10.90 -4.04
C PHE A 57 2.82 11.56 -4.40
N PHE A 58 2.55 12.74 -3.84
CA PHE A 58 1.45 13.61 -4.22
C PHE A 58 1.77 15.04 -3.82
N ASN A 59 1.15 16.03 -4.49
CA ASN A 59 1.41 17.45 -4.25
C ASN A 59 2.91 17.81 -4.31
N GLY A 60 3.64 17.20 -5.26
CA GLY A 60 5.06 17.47 -5.50
C GLY A 60 6.02 16.94 -4.44
N ASN A 61 5.56 16.12 -3.48
CA ASN A 61 6.39 15.64 -2.39
C ASN A 61 6.15 14.16 -2.08
N TRP A 62 7.22 13.47 -1.66
CA TRP A 62 7.12 12.16 -1.04
C TRP A 62 6.63 12.29 0.40
N ARG A 63 5.61 11.50 0.73
CA ARG A 63 5.14 11.24 2.10
C ARG A 63 5.20 9.75 2.35
N TYR A 64 5.23 9.34 3.62
CA TYR A 64 5.24 7.92 3.93
C TYR A 64 4.48 7.60 5.21
N THR A 65 4.07 6.35 5.30
CA THR A 65 3.72 5.70 6.56
C THR A 65 4.69 4.57 6.85
N THR A 66 4.99 4.33 8.13
CA THR A 66 5.77 3.19 8.56
C THR A 66 4.87 1.95 8.60
N LEU A 67 5.38 0.83 8.10
CA LEU A 67 4.72 -0.47 8.16
C LEU A 67 5.27 -1.23 9.36
N THR A 68 4.38 -1.74 10.22
CA THR A 68 4.71 -2.52 11.43
C THR A 68 4.66 -4.01 11.13
#